data_AF-A0A6A6YPW1-F1
#
_entry.id   AF-A0A6A6YPW1-F1
#
_cell.length_a   1.000
_cell.length_b   1.000
_cell.length_c   1.000
_cell.angle_alpha   90.00
_cell.angle_beta   90.00
_cell.angle_gamma   90.00
#
_symmetry.space_group_name_H-M   'P 1'
#
loop_
_entity.id
_entity.type
_entity.pdbx_description
1 polymer ?
#
loop_
_entity_poly.entity_id
_entity_poly.type
_entity_poly.pdbx_seq_one_letter_code
_entity_poly.pdbx_strand_id
1 'polypeptide(L)'
;MHPNATCEIFQLILLAPLMMCRFAVNYVLRPVRKAQAKRRSQAVQLLLVPQPGPKRTRKLTFQRDASQIQSLFFNKLPAELRMTICEMILRSHGFQVWIYSPLSIPLTPHLRGEARCLHPSHMSFDLGSSYPDHICPRRVVLASYLFLPLSCRRMYVLSCALVLVAHTTSTNIGPRYSECIDLLYSSNTFKPNDVQSLLWLSTRLQPQRFHAIRVLEFDYYVKTLPGYANLDYGSSTYIRGSAEDWYFVWRVISSMRGLRHLHVELVIENWIERAWLTHEDELLQPVRKVVIPPRFDLVMPSRGCRQYDMRPSSCRLLPIEKRRLDYRSTV
;
A
#
# COMPACT_ATOMS: atom_id res chain seq x y z
N MET A 1 52.94 -21.05 1.15
CA MET A 1 52.86 -19.58 1.07
C MET A 1 52.19 -19.08 2.33
N HIS A 2 52.94 -18.48 3.25
CA HIS A 2 52.38 -17.90 4.48
C HIS A 2 51.61 -16.61 4.12
N PRO A 3 50.37 -16.43 4.60
CA PRO A 3 49.67 -15.16 4.44
C PRO A 3 50.45 -14.06 5.17
N ASN A 4 50.72 -12.97 4.46
CA ASN A 4 51.47 -11.82 4.96
C ASN A 4 50.74 -11.21 6.16
N ALA A 5 51.31 -11.37 7.36
CA ALA A 5 50.80 -10.81 8.62
C ALA A 5 50.62 -9.27 8.58
N THR A 6 51.26 -8.60 7.63
CA THR A 6 51.09 -7.17 7.37
C THR A 6 49.71 -6.82 6.81
N CYS A 7 49.01 -7.73 6.13
CA CYS A 7 47.70 -7.44 5.53
C CYS A 7 46.56 -7.39 6.56
N GLU A 8 46.62 -8.23 7.61
CA GLU A 8 45.60 -8.24 8.67
C GLU A 8 45.65 -6.98 9.55
N ILE A 9 46.85 -6.45 9.78
CA ILE A 9 47.03 -5.22 10.57
C ILE A 9 46.42 -4.02 9.84
N PHE A 10 46.58 -3.92 8.52
CA PHE A 10 45.96 -2.84 7.74
C PHE A 10 44.43 -2.93 7.71
N GLN A 11 43.86 -4.14 7.66
CA GLN A 11 42.40 -4.30 7.77
C GLN A 11 41.87 -3.88 9.15
N LEU A 12 42.56 -4.23 10.23
CA LEU A 12 42.18 -3.81 11.58
C LEU A 12 42.25 -2.29 11.78
N ILE A 13 43.27 -1.63 11.22
CA ILE A 13 43.44 -0.17 11.29
C ILE A 13 42.36 0.56 10.49
N LEU A 14 41.94 0.04 9.33
CA LEU A 14 40.89 0.64 8.52
C LEU A 14 39.48 0.39 9.05
N LEU A 15 39.24 -0.75 9.72
CA LEU A 15 37.92 -1.10 10.26
C LEU A 15 37.65 -0.48 11.63
N ALA A 16 38.68 -0.19 12.43
CA ALA A 16 38.51 0.38 13.77
C ALA A 16 37.75 1.73 13.78
N PRO A 17 38.04 2.71 12.89
CA PRO A 17 37.28 3.97 12.84
C PRO A 17 35.81 3.76 12.47
N LEU A 18 35.51 2.82 11.55
CA LEU A 18 34.15 2.51 11.12
C LEU A 18 33.34 1.85 12.24
N MET A 19 33.97 0.95 13.00
CA MET A 19 33.39 0.33 14.18
C MET A 19 33.12 1.37 15.27
N MET A 20 34.05 2.28 15.53
CA MET A 20 33.89 3.37 16.50
C MET A 20 32.78 4.36 16.10
N CYS A 21 32.67 4.72 14.83
CA CYS A 21 31.55 5.51 14.32
C CYS A 21 30.21 4.79 14.51
N ARG A 22 30.14 3.48 14.25
CA ARG A 22 28.91 2.69 14.44
C ARG A 22 28.50 2.61 15.92
N PHE A 23 29.46 2.51 16.83
CA PHE A 23 29.20 2.55 18.28
C PHE A 23 28.73 3.93 18.73
N ALA A 24 29.39 5.01 18.29
CA ALA A 24 29.00 6.38 18.62
C ALA A 24 27.59 6.71 18.13
N VAL A 25 27.25 6.35 16.89
CA VAL A 25 25.91 6.56 16.31
C VAL A 25 24.86 5.74 17.08
N ASN A 26 25.13 4.47 17.40
CA ASN A 26 24.17 3.69 18.19
C ASN A 26 24.02 4.21 19.62
N TYR A 27 25.09 4.71 20.24
CA TYR A 27 25.04 5.29 21.58
C TYR A 27 24.17 6.56 21.62
N VAL A 28 24.33 7.44 20.63
CA VAL A 28 23.54 8.68 20.49
C VAL A 28 22.08 8.39 20.12
N LEU A 29 21.81 7.36 19.32
CA LEU A 29 20.45 7.04 18.87
C LEU A 29 19.66 6.16 19.85
N ARG A 30 20.32 5.48 20.80
CA ARG A 30 19.67 4.59 21.79
C ARG A 30 18.61 5.31 22.64
N PRO A 31 18.83 6.52 23.18
CA PRO A 31 17.84 7.25 23.96
C PRO A 31 16.64 7.68 23.11
N VAL A 32 16.89 8.12 21.87
CA VAL A 32 15.85 8.54 20.93
C VAL A 32 14.93 7.37 20.57
N ARG A 33 15.51 6.19 20.27
CA ARG A 33 14.74 4.96 19.99
C ARG A 33 13.91 4.52 21.20
N LYS A 34 14.44 4.59 22.42
CA LYS A 34 13.70 4.29 23.66
C LYS A 34 12.55 5.27 23.91
N ALA A 35 12.78 6.57 23.70
CA ALA A 35 11.74 7.59 23.83
C ALA A 35 10.63 7.41 22.79
N GLN A 36 10.99 7.07 21.55
CA GLN A 36 10.04 6.82 20.47
C GLN A 36 9.22 5.53 20.70
N ALA A 37 9.84 4.48 21.24
CA ALA A 37 9.13 3.25 21.64
C ALA A 37 8.13 3.52 22.79
N LYS A 38 8.50 4.35 23.79
CA LYS A 38 7.61 4.76 24.88
C LYS A 38 6.39 5.55 24.38
N ARG A 39 6.58 6.47 23.44
CA ARG A 39 5.47 7.23 22.80
C ARG A 39 4.54 6.32 21.98
N ARG A 40 5.09 5.28 21.32
CA ARG A 40 4.30 4.27 20.59
C ARG A 40 3.45 3.42 21.54
N SER A 41 4.00 3.00 22.68
CA SER A 41 3.25 2.26 23.70
C SER A 41 2.06 3.04 24.26
N GLN A 42 2.24 4.36 24.49
CA GLN A 42 1.17 5.22 24.98
C GLN A 42 0.10 5.52 23.93
N ALA A 43 0.49 5.73 22.67
CA ALA A 43 -0.46 5.95 21.57
C ALA A 43 -1.31 4.70 21.26
N VAL A 44 -0.74 3.51 21.40
CA VAL A 44 -1.46 2.24 21.23
C VAL A 44 -2.42 1.97 22.40
N GLN A 45 -2.05 2.32 23.63
CA GLN A 45 -2.96 2.21 24.79
C GLN A 45 -4.18 3.14 24.68
N LEU A 46 -4.03 4.34 24.11
CA LEU A 46 -5.15 5.27 23.89
C LEU A 46 -6.13 4.81 22.80
N LEU A 47 -5.70 3.92 21.89
CA LEU A 47 -6.55 3.34 20.83
C LEU A 47 -7.31 2.08 21.28
N LEU A 48 -7.00 1.52 22.45
CA LEU A 48 -7.55 0.25 22.92
C LEU A 48 -8.60 0.38 24.04
N VAL A 49 -8.85 1.59 24.56
CA VAL A 49 -9.91 1.80 25.56
C VAL A 49 -11.23 2.10 24.84
N PRO A 50 -12.26 1.23 24.95
CA PRO A 50 -13.58 1.53 24.41
C PRO A 50 -14.19 2.67 25.22
N GLN A 51 -14.29 3.85 24.63
CA GLN A 51 -15.05 4.96 25.21
C GLN A 51 -16.54 4.64 25.07
N PRO A 52 -17.33 4.58 26.16
CA PRO A 52 -18.77 4.43 26.08
C PRO A 52 -19.37 5.70 25.48
N GLY A 53 -19.71 5.65 24.20
CA GLY A 53 -20.29 6.77 23.47
C GLY A 53 -21.73 7.06 23.92
N PRO A 54 -22.12 8.35 24.03
CA PRO A 54 -23.50 8.72 24.33
C PRO A 54 -24.44 8.25 23.20
N LYS A 55 -25.58 7.68 23.59
CA LYS A 55 -26.66 7.23 22.70
C LYS A 55 -27.27 8.45 21.99
N ARG A 56 -26.72 8.82 20.83
CA ARG A 56 -27.33 9.80 19.91
C ARG A 56 -28.29 9.09 18.96
N THR A 57 -29.58 9.29 19.16
CA THR A 57 -30.60 9.08 18.13
C THR A 57 -30.32 9.98 16.93
N ARG A 58 -29.86 9.41 15.82
CA ARG A 58 -29.62 10.13 14.56
C ARG A 58 -30.97 10.44 13.90
N LYS A 59 -31.41 11.69 13.99
CA LYS A 59 -32.21 12.29 12.91
C LYS A 59 -31.27 12.51 11.72
N LEU A 60 -31.62 11.99 10.55
CA LEU A 60 -30.98 12.32 9.28
C LEU A 60 -31.30 13.78 8.92
N THR A 61 -30.57 14.72 9.53
CA THR A 61 -30.52 16.09 9.05
C THR A 61 -29.49 16.16 7.93
N PHE A 62 -29.97 16.32 6.69
CA PHE A 62 -29.14 16.71 5.56
C PHE A 62 -28.46 18.04 5.89
N GLN A 63 -27.16 17.96 6.15
CA GLN A 63 -26.32 19.13 6.39
C GLN A 63 -26.17 19.86 5.04
N ARG A 64 -26.82 21.01 4.89
CA ARG A 64 -26.64 21.91 3.73
C ARG A 64 -25.31 22.62 3.90
N ASP A 65 -24.26 22.07 3.29
CA ASP A 65 -22.96 22.72 3.23
C ASP A 65 -22.86 23.68 2.03
N ALA A 66 -22.03 24.72 2.23
CA ALA A 66 -21.86 25.89 1.37
C ALA A 66 -21.65 25.59 -0.13
N SER A 67 -22.14 26.51 -0.96
CA SER A 67 -22.23 26.49 -2.42
C SER A 67 -21.13 25.68 -3.13
N GLN A 68 -21.51 24.47 -3.56
CA GLN A 68 -20.81 23.68 -4.56
C GLN A 68 -20.73 24.49 -5.87
N ILE A 69 -19.57 25.00 -6.25
CA ILE A 69 -19.33 25.53 -7.60
C ILE A 69 -18.97 24.32 -8.49
N GLN A 70 -19.96 23.52 -8.86
CA GLN A 70 -19.83 22.52 -9.92
C GLN A 70 -20.20 23.15 -11.27
N SER A 71 -20.06 22.39 -12.35
CA SER A 71 -20.80 22.65 -13.59
C SER A 71 -22.24 23.02 -13.21
N LEU A 72 -22.69 24.20 -13.62
CA LEU A 72 -24.03 24.71 -13.30
C LEU A 72 -25.14 23.70 -13.66
N PHE A 73 -24.86 22.83 -14.64
CA PHE A 73 -25.71 21.72 -14.99
C PHE A 73 -25.84 20.68 -13.87
N PHE A 74 -24.71 20.22 -13.32
CA PHE A 74 -24.71 19.17 -12.29
C PHE A 74 -25.43 19.60 -11.02
N ASN A 75 -25.24 20.84 -10.57
CA ASN A 75 -25.94 21.38 -9.39
C ASN A 75 -27.46 21.49 -9.55
N LYS A 76 -27.95 21.52 -10.80
CA LYS A 76 -29.38 21.59 -11.10
C LYS A 76 -30.03 20.20 -11.16
N LEU A 77 -29.24 19.13 -11.17
CA LEU A 77 -29.76 17.77 -11.17
C LEU A 77 -30.19 17.37 -9.74
N PRO A 78 -31.38 16.76 -9.58
CA PRO A 78 -31.75 16.07 -8.35
C PRO A 78 -30.67 15.09 -7.89
N ALA A 79 -30.59 14.86 -6.58
CA ALA A 79 -29.56 13.99 -6.01
C ALA A 79 -29.61 12.57 -6.58
N GLU A 80 -30.80 12.09 -6.91
CA GLU A 80 -31.07 10.80 -7.52
C GLU A 80 -30.37 10.69 -8.88
N LEU A 81 -30.53 11.68 -9.75
CA LEU A 81 -29.89 11.68 -11.07
C LEU A 81 -28.36 11.80 -10.97
N ARG A 82 -27.86 12.60 -10.02
CA ARG A 82 -26.41 12.70 -9.78
C ARG A 82 -25.83 11.35 -9.32
N MET A 83 -26.53 10.66 -8.43
CA MET A 83 -26.14 9.31 -7.99
C MET A 83 -26.24 8.29 -9.12
N THR A 84 -27.27 8.33 -9.97
CA THR A 84 -27.35 7.48 -11.17
C THR A 84 -26.17 7.71 -12.10
N ILE A 85 -25.79 8.97 -12.35
CA ILE A 85 -24.62 9.29 -13.17
C ILE A 85 -23.33 8.79 -12.51
N CYS A 86 -23.17 9.00 -11.20
CA CYS A 86 -22.02 8.45 -10.45
C CYS A 86 -21.98 6.93 -10.51
N GLU A 87 -23.11 6.24 -10.40
CA GLU A 87 -23.20 4.79 -10.56
C GLU A 87 -22.79 4.34 -11.95
N MET A 88 -23.29 4.97 -12.99
CA MET A 88 -22.92 4.65 -14.36
C MET A 88 -21.42 4.86 -14.63
N ILE A 89 -20.82 5.90 -14.05
CA ILE A 89 -19.41 6.25 -14.29
C ILE A 89 -18.46 5.45 -13.39
N LEU A 90 -18.83 5.20 -12.13
CA LEU A 90 -17.90 4.72 -11.11
C LEU A 90 -18.11 3.28 -10.71
N ARG A 91 -19.23 2.62 -11.02
CA ARG A 91 -19.52 1.27 -10.53
C ARG A 91 -18.78 0.21 -11.35
N SER A 92 -18.36 -0.89 -10.72
CA SER A 92 -17.79 -2.08 -11.39
C SER A 92 -16.47 -1.84 -12.15
N HIS A 93 -15.72 -0.82 -11.78
CA HIS A 93 -14.38 -0.57 -12.33
C HIS A 93 -13.30 -1.23 -11.47
N GLY A 94 -12.18 -1.59 -12.13
CA GLY A 94 -10.94 -1.97 -11.47
C GLY A 94 -10.03 -0.75 -11.30
N PHE A 95 -9.67 -0.40 -10.07
CA PHE A 95 -8.71 0.66 -9.79
C PHE A 95 -7.34 0.08 -9.54
N GLN A 96 -6.45 0.22 -10.51
CA GLN A 96 -5.03 -0.07 -10.30
C GLN A 96 -4.36 1.07 -9.54
N VAL A 97 -3.72 0.75 -8.41
CA VAL A 97 -3.03 1.75 -7.59
C VAL A 97 -1.53 1.55 -7.66
N TRP A 98 -0.85 2.45 -8.36
CA TRP A 98 0.59 2.43 -8.56
C TRP A 98 1.24 3.47 -7.66
N ILE A 99 2.30 3.08 -6.97
CA ILE A 99 3.17 4.02 -6.26
C ILE A 99 4.59 3.86 -6.76
N TYR A 100 5.04 4.88 -7.47
CA TYR A 100 6.46 5.07 -7.74
C TYR A 100 7.10 5.63 -6.49
N SER A 101 7.56 4.77 -5.58
CA SER A 101 8.52 5.21 -4.56
C SER A 101 9.91 5.11 -5.19
N PRO A 102 10.57 6.22 -5.55
CA PRO A 102 11.93 6.19 -6.10
C PRO A 102 12.97 5.75 -5.06
N LEU A 103 12.59 5.70 -3.79
CA LEU A 103 13.49 5.38 -2.70
C LEU A 103 12.89 4.21 -1.91
N SER A 104 13.70 3.17 -1.68
CA SER A 104 13.41 2.05 -0.78
C SER A 104 13.40 2.50 0.68
N ILE A 105 12.73 3.61 0.98
CA ILE A 105 12.63 4.13 2.34
C ILE A 105 11.43 3.43 2.97
N PRO A 106 11.60 2.78 4.13
CA PRO A 106 10.51 2.12 4.82
C PRO A 106 9.40 3.13 5.07
N LEU A 107 8.14 2.74 4.81
CA LEU A 107 6.96 3.53 5.16
C LEU A 107 6.88 3.67 6.69
N THR A 108 7.68 4.56 7.27
CA THR A 108 7.38 5.09 8.60
C THR A 108 6.11 5.93 8.46
N PRO A 109 5.23 5.97 9.48
CA PRO A 109 3.96 6.69 9.43
C PRO A 109 4.07 8.21 9.17
N HIS A 110 5.28 8.73 8.98
CA HIS A 110 5.58 10.15 8.74
C HIS A 110 6.10 10.46 7.33
N LEU A 111 6.31 9.46 6.44
CA LEU A 111 6.84 9.73 5.10
C LEU A 111 5.75 10.07 4.09
N ARG A 112 5.91 11.24 3.48
CA ARG A 112 4.99 11.83 2.52
C ARG A 112 5.35 11.33 1.10
N GLY A 113 4.96 10.11 0.73
CA GLY A 113 5.13 9.65 -0.66
C GLY A 113 4.32 10.48 -1.67
N GLU A 114 4.94 10.87 -2.78
CA GLU A 114 4.27 11.46 -3.95
C GLU A 114 3.55 10.38 -4.74
N ALA A 115 2.27 10.58 -5.06
CA ALA A 115 1.56 9.75 -6.04
C ALA A 115 1.63 10.47 -7.39
N ARG A 116 2.16 9.80 -8.41
CA ARG A 116 2.17 10.30 -9.80
C ARG A 116 1.22 9.46 -10.64
N CYS A 117 0.52 10.11 -11.55
CA CYS A 117 -0.32 9.44 -12.53
C CYS A 117 0.53 9.21 -13.77
N LEU A 118 0.72 7.96 -14.21
CA LEU A 118 1.35 7.68 -15.49
C LEU A 118 0.30 7.28 -16.53
N HIS A 119 0.47 7.83 -17.72
CA HIS A 119 -0.34 7.54 -18.90
C HIS A 119 0.03 6.13 -19.44
N PRO A 120 -0.93 5.36 -19.99
CA PRO A 120 -0.67 4.00 -20.53
C PRO A 120 0.38 3.94 -21.65
N SER A 121 0.74 5.07 -22.26
CA SER A 121 1.80 5.13 -23.28
C SER A 121 3.23 5.12 -22.72
N HIS A 122 3.42 4.96 -21.40
CA HIS A 122 4.74 4.82 -20.77
C HIS A 122 5.12 3.37 -20.42
N MET A 123 4.34 2.38 -20.88
CA MET A 123 4.70 0.96 -20.74
C MET A 123 5.36 0.40 -22.00
N SER A 124 6.46 1.01 -22.43
CA SER A 124 7.54 0.32 -23.16
C SER A 124 8.82 1.15 -23.03
N PHE A 125 9.65 0.81 -22.03
CA PHE A 125 11.05 1.22 -22.03
C PHE A 125 11.85 -0.02 -22.39
N ASP A 126 12.05 -0.21 -23.69
CA ASP A 126 13.20 -0.96 -24.16
C ASP A 126 14.42 -0.05 -24.00
N LEU A 127 15.40 -0.51 -23.22
CA LEU A 127 16.73 0.08 -23.17
C LEU A 127 17.43 -0.23 -24.50
N GLY A 128 17.23 0.61 -25.51
CA GLY A 128 17.95 0.48 -26.77
C GLY A 128 17.61 1.55 -27.79
N SER A 129 18.62 2.35 -28.12
CA SER A 129 18.71 3.25 -29.29
C SER A 129 18.26 4.72 -29.13
N SER A 130 19.05 5.53 -29.82
CA SER A 130 19.22 6.98 -29.79
C SER A 130 18.44 7.67 -30.92
N TYR A 131 18.12 8.96 -30.73
CA TYR A 131 17.75 10.02 -31.71
C TYR A 131 16.27 10.19 -32.13
N PRO A 132 15.86 11.41 -32.60
CA PRO A 132 14.91 12.25 -31.85
C PRO A 132 13.62 12.62 -32.59
N ASP A 133 12.71 13.23 -31.83
CA ASP A 133 11.64 14.18 -32.17
C ASP A 133 10.80 13.95 -33.44
N HIS A 134 9.55 13.52 -33.23
CA HIS A 134 8.41 14.05 -33.99
C HIS A 134 7.18 14.24 -33.10
N ILE A 135 6.65 15.46 -33.16
CA ILE A 135 5.39 15.92 -32.58
C ILE A 135 4.23 15.32 -33.38
N CYS A 136 3.26 14.68 -32.71
CA CYS A 136 1.88 14.65 -33.19
C CYS A 136 0.84 14.65 -32.05
N PRO A 137 -0.31 15.34 -32.24
CA PRO A 137 -1.21 15.73 -31.16
C PRO A 137 -2.39 14.77 -30.98
N ARG A 138 -3.06 14.93 -29.83
CA ARG A 138 -4.29 14.27 -29.36
C ARG A 138 -4.15 12.83 -28.86
N ARG A 139 -4.07 12.70 -27.54
CA ARG A 139 -4.79 11.70 -26.74
C ARG A 139 -4.91 12.19 -25.30
N VAL A 140 -6.14 12.51 -24.91
CA VAL A 140 -6.55 12.73 -23.52
C VAL A 140 -7.04 11.37 -23.00
N VAL A 141 -6.97 11.20 -21.67
CA VAL A 141 -7.67 10.18 -20.84
C VAL A 141 -6.76 9.03 -20.34
N LEU A 142 -6.31 9.17 -19.09
CA LEU A 142 -6.22 8.13 -18.03
C LEU A 142 -5.37 8.57 -16.82
N ALA A 143 -4.61 9.66 -16.93
CA ALA A 143 -3.80 10.20 -15.83
C ALA A 143 -4.61 10.91 -14.71
N SER A 144 -5.95 10.90 -14.74
CA SER A 144 -6.79 11.65 -13.79
C SER A 144 -7.37 10.80 -12.66
N TYR A 145 -7.25 9.47 -12.71
CA TYR A 145 -8.00 8.58 -11.81
C TYR A 145 -7.35 8.37 -10.44
N LEU A 146 -6.02 8.41 -10.30
CA LEU A 146 -5.39 8.40 -8.97
C LEU A 146 -5.68 9.68 -8.17
N PHE A 147 -6.01 10.78 -8.86
CA PHE A 147 -6.48 11.98 -8.19
C PHE A 147 -7.85 11.77 -7.54
N LEU A 148 -8.78 10.95 -8.06
CA LEU A 148 -10.11 10.82 -7.46
C LEU A 148 -10.10 10.26 -6.03
N PRO A 149 -9.45 9.11 -5.75
CA PRO A 149 -9.38 8.53 -4.40
C PRO A 149 -8.69 9.48 -3.41
N LEU A 150 -7.65 10.20 -3.86
CA LEU A 150 -6.81 11.04 -3.00
C LEU A 150 -7.33 12.48 -2.85
N SER A 151 -7.99 13.04 -3.86
CA SER A 151 -8.58 14.38 -3.83
C SER A 151 -9.66 14.48 -2.76
N CYS A 152 -10.33 13.37 -2.45
CA CYS A 152 -11.29 13.31 -1.35
C CYS A 152 -10.64 13.56 0.03
N ARG A 153 -9.30 13.46 0.19
CA ARG A 153 -8.59 13.84 1.43
C ARG A 153 -8.30 15.35 1.49
N ARG A 154 -8.03 15.99 0.34
CA ARG A 154 -7.86 17.45 0.24
C ARG A 154 -9.13 18.22 0.64
N MET A 155 -10.28 17.55 0.68
CA MET A 155 -11.56 18.13 1.16
C MET A 155 -11.64 18.37 2.68
N TYR A 156 -10.69 17.89 3.51
CA TYR A 156 -10.80 18.00 4.97
C TYR A 156 -9.55 18.51 5.71
N VAL A 157 -8.50 18.92 5.00
CA VAL A 157 -7.29 19.44 5.65
C VAL A 157 -6.98 20.83 5.11
N LEU A 158 -7.58 21.84 5.74
CA LEU A 158 -7.04 23.20 5.75
C LEU A 158 -5.97 23.28 6.84
N SER A 159 -4.79 23.79 6.47
CA SER A 159 -3.66 24.18 7.34
C SER A 159 -2.81 23.03 7.95
N CYS A 160 -1.47 23.05 8.01
CA CYS A 160 -0.49 24.14 7.89
C CYS A 160 0.92 23.63 7.47
N ALA A 161 1.70 24.56 6.89
CA ALA A 161 3.17 24.66 6.78
C ALA A 161 3.98 23.82 5.75
N LEU A 162 4.45 24.57 4.73
CA LEU A 162 5.71 24.49 3.95
C LEU A 162 5.90 23.38 2.91
N VAL A 163 6.49 23.62 1.72
CA VAL A 163 6.35 24.60 0.61
C VAL A 163 7.32 24.06 -0.46
N LEU A 164 6.86 23.89 -1.71
CA LEU A 164 7.67 24.15 -2.91
C LEU A 164 6.75 24.16 -4.14
N VAL A 165 6.51 25.39 -4.58
CA VAL A 165 6.19 25.87 -5.95
C VAL A 165 5.07 25.16 -6.71
N ALA A 166 3.85 25.59 -6.39
CA ALA A 166 2.79 25.83 -7.38
C ALA A 166 1.96 27.05 -6.90
N HIS A 167 2.43 28.25 -7.23
CA HIS A 167 1.57 29.44 -7.40
C HIS A 167 1.12 29.39 -8.87
N THR A 168 -0.14 29.49 -9.26
CA THR A 168 -1.26 30.31 -8.78
C THR A 168 -2.60 29.61 -9.11
N THR A 169 -3.68 29.98 -8.39
CA THR A 169 -5.08 29.48 -8.50
C THR A 169 -5.41 28.19 -7.75
N SER A 170 -5.10 28.20 -6.45
CA SER A 170 -5.77 27.40 -5.42
C SER A 170 -7.26 27.78 -5.34
N THR A 171 -8.09 27.23 -6.23
CA THR A 171 -9.54 27.24 -6.06
C THR A 171 -9.96 26.01 -5.27
N ASN A 172 -10.67 26.25 -4.16
CA ASN A 172 -11.35 25.31 -3.30
C ASN A 172 -11.94 24.11 -4.05
N ILE A 173 -11.22 22.97 -4.11
CA ILE A 173 -11.82 21.67 -4.40
C ILE A 173 -12.64 21.29 -3.17
N GLY A 174 -13.78 21.95 -3.01
CA GLY A 174 -14.74 21.76 -1.93
C GLY A 174 -15.34 20.34 -1.90
N PRO A 175 -16.37 20.08 -1.08
CA PRO A 175 -17.03 18.78 -0.88
C PRO A 175 -17.81 18.32 -2.13
N ARG A 176 -17.10 18.14 -3.25
CA ARG A 176 -17.67 18.06 -4.61
C ARG A 176 -18.17 16.67 -4.98
N TYR A 177 -17.84 15.63 -4.22
CA TYR A 177 -18.23 14.23 -4.55
C TYR A 177 -18.49 13.39 -3.30
N SER A 178 -18.75 14.00 -2.14
CA SER A 178 -18.93 13.26 -0.89
C SER A 178 -20.02 12.19 -0.97
N GLU A 179 -21.09 12.46 -1.72
CA GLU A 179 -22.19 11.53 -1.99
C GLU A 179 -21.76 10.28 -2.79
N CYS A 180 -20.75 10.39 -3.66
CA CYS A 180 -20.27 9.26 -4.48
C CYS A 180 -19.05 8.56 -3.88
N ILE A 181 -18.52 9.02 -2.72
CA ILE A 181 -17.36 8.42 -2.07
C ILE A 181 -17.66 6.98 -1.66
N ASP A 182 -18.80 6.75 -1.03
CA ASP A 182 -19.16 5.40 -0.57
C ASP A 182 -19.27 4.44 -1.75
N LEU A 183 -19.84 4.88 -2.86
CA LEU A 183 -19.91 4.11 -4.10
C LEU A 183 -18.51 3.79 -4.66
N LEU A 184 -17.62 4.80 -4.71
CA LEU A 184 -16.26 4.64 -5.22
C LEU A 184 -15.50 3.52 -4.50
N TYR A 185 -15.55 3.48 -3.18
CA TYR A 185 -14.83 2.46 -2.40
C TYR A 185 -15.60 1.14 -2.30
N SER A 186 -16.94 1.19 -2.27
CA SER A 186 -17.73 -0.01 -2.00
C SER A 186 -18.01 -0.88 -3.21
N SER A 187 -18.05 -0.28 -4.40
CA SER A 187 -18.52 -0.97 -5.62
C SER A 187 -17.43 -1.31 -6.62
N ASN A 188 -16.17 -1.11 -6.24
CA ASN A 188 -15.03 -1.27 -7.13
C ASN A 188 -14.01 -2.25 -6.59
N THR A 189 -13.20 -2.76 -7.52
CA THR A 189 -12.10 -3.66 -7.22
C THR A 189 -10.81 -2.88 -7.11
N PHE A 190 -10.20 -2.88 -5.92
CA PHE A 190 -8.92 -2.22 -5.69
C PHE A 190 -7.78 -3.19 -6.00
N LYS A 191 -6.89 -2.77 -6.91
CA LYS A 191 -5.74 -3.54 -7.39
C LYS A 191 -4.42 -2.80 -7.14
N PRO A 192 -3.92 -2.75 -5.90
CA PRO A 192 -2.58 -2.22 -5.67
C PRO A 192 -1.56 -3.12 -6.39
N ASN A 193 -0.60 -2.50 -7.07
CA ASN A 193 0.35 -3.27 -7.89
C ASN A 193 1.44 -3.94 -7.07
N ASP A 194 1.66 -3.43 -5.87
CA ASP A 194 2.52 -4.05 -4.89
C ASP A 194 1.97 -3.80 -3.48
N VAL A 195 2.58 -4.54 -2.56
CA VAL A 195 2.38 -4.43 -1.11
C VAL A 195 2.52 -2.99 -0.62
N GLN A 196 3.51 -2.26 -1.13
CA GLN A 196 3.78 -0.88 -0.69
C GLN A 196 2.64 0.06 -1.05
N SER A 197 2.02 -0.16 -2.21
CA SER A 197 0.85 0.57 -2.66
C SER A 197 -0.34 0.37 -1.72
N LEU A 198 -0.55 -0.87 -1.25
CA LEU A 198 -1.57 -1.17 -0.24
C LEU A 198 -1.26 -0.51 1.12
N LEU A 199 -0.03 -0.65 1.60
CA LEU A 199 0.39 -0.05 2.87
C LEU A 199 0.28 1.46 2.84
N TRP A 200 0.71 2.09 1.76
CA TRP A 200 0.53 3.52 1.57
C TRP A 200 -0.95 3.91 1.51
N LEU A 201 -1.81 3.16 0.81
CA LEU A 201 -3.25 3.42 0.81
C LEU A 201 -3.82 3.42 2.23
N SER A 202 -3.41 2.46 3.07
CA SER A 202 -3.86 2.36 4.47
C SER A 202 -3.46 3.55 5.33
N THR A 203 -2.32 4.19 5.05
CA THR A 203 -1.85 5.40 5.77
C THR A 203 -2.41 6.69 5.16
N ARG A 204 -2.85 6.64 3.90
CA ARG A 204 -3.35 7.81 3.19
C ARG A 204 -4.85 7.99 3.26
N LEU A 205 -5.62 6.91 3.25
CA LEU A 205 -7.07 6.97 3.32
C LEU A 205 -7.54 7.19 4.76
N GLN A 206 -8.66 7.90 4.91
CA GLN A 206 -9.34 7.95 6.20
C GLN A 206 -9.81 6.53 6.58
N PRO A 207 -9.76 6.13 7.86
CA PRO A 207 -10.15 4.79 8.28
C PRO A 207 -11.53 4.39 7.78
N GLN A 208 -12.52 5.29 7.82
CA GLN A 208 -13.87 5.00 7.33
C GLN A 208 -13.89 4.59 5.85
N ARG A 209 -13.07 5.24 5.02
CA ARG A 209 -12.98 4.97 3.57
C ARG A 209 -12.17 3.73 3.27
N PHE A 210 -11.07 3.54 4.00
CA PHE A 210 -10.29 2.31 3.89
C PHE A 210 -11.13 1.08 4.26
N HIS A 211 -11.96 1.19 5.30
CA HIS A 211 -12.93 0.17 5.66
C HIS A 211 -14.12 0.05 4.70
N ALA A 212 -14.36 1.02 3.81
CA ALA A 212 -15.43 0.93 2.82
C ALA A 212 -15.06 0.04 1.61
N ILE A 213 -13.76 -0.25 1.42
CA ILE A 213 -13.27 -1.15 0.36
C ILE A 213 -13.88 -2.55 0.55
N ARG A 214 -14.55 -3.06 -0.49
CA ARG A 214 -15.19 -4.39 -0.48
C ARG A 214 -14.41 -5.47 -1.22
N VAL A 215 -13.70 -5.11 -2.28
CA VAL A 215 -12.95 -6.07 -3.11
C VAL A 215 -11.50 -5.59 -3.23
N LEU A 216 -10.56 -6.42 -2.79
CA LEU A 216 -9.13 -6.18 -2.87
C LEU A 216 -8.46 -7.34 -3.58
N GLU A 217 -7.67 -7.05 -4.61
CA GLU A 217 -6.93 -8.06 -5.37
C GLU A 217 -5.51 -7.58 -5.62
N PHE A 218 -4.48 -8.37 -5.31
CA PHE A 218 -3.09 -7.96 -5.58
C PHE A 218 -2.12 -9.12 -5.57
N ASP A 219 -0.95 -8.87 -6.14
CA ASP A 219 0.16 -9.81 -6.15
C ASP A 219 1.12 -9.48 -5.00
N TYR A 220 1.46 -10.48 -4.20
CA TYR A 220 2.45 -10.36 -3.14
C TYR A 220 3.75 -11.02 -3.58
N TYR A 221 4.75 -10.21 -3.89
CA TYR A 221 6.11 -10.67 -4.17
C TYR A 221 6.88 -10.88 -2.87
N VAL A 222 7.09 -12.14 -2.49
CA VAL A 222 7.86 -12.51 -1.30
C VAL A 222 9.33 -12.51 -1.66
N LYS A 223 10.08 -11.53 -1.14
CA LYS A 223 11.53 -11.41 -1.42
C LYS A 223 12.39 -11.99 -0.31
N THR A 224 11.94 -11.89 0.94
CA THR A 224 12.63 -12.50 2.08
C THR A 224 11.64 -13.18 3.02
N LEU A 225 12.04 -14.31 3.57
CA LEU A 225 11.25 -15.03 4.57
C LEU A 225 11.70 -14.64 5.99
N PRO A 226 10.78 -14.61 6.98
CA PRO A 226 11.16 -14.47 8.38
C PRO A 226 12.18 -15.54 8.77
N GLY A 227 13.27 -15.13 9.41
CA GLY A 227 14.37 -16.04 9.80
C GLY A 227 15.34 -16.41 8.69
N TYR A 228 15.02 -16.13 7.42
CA TYR A 228 15.87 -16.38 6.27
C TYR A 228 16.43 -15.04 5.73
N ALA A 229 17.25 -14.38 6.56
CA ALA A 229 17.99 -13.22 6.11
C ALA A 229 19.10 -13.71 5.16
N ASN A 230 19.11 -13.24 3.91
CA ASN A 230 20.29 -13.39 3.06
C ASN A 230 21.46 -12.73 3.80
N LEU A 231 22.40 -13.55 4.25
CA LEU A 231 23.54 -13.13 5.06
C LEU A 231 24.49 -12.15 4.34
N ASP A 232 24.26 -11.88 3.06
CA ASP A 232 25.29 -11.32 2.20
C ASP A 232 25.07 -9.87 1.74
N TYR A 233 23.90 -9.26 2.02
CA TYR A 233 23.72 -7.84 1.75
C TYR A 233 23.91 -7.03 3.04
N GLY A 234 25.17 -6.66 3.32
CA GLY A 234 25.58 -5.69 4.36
C GLY A 234 25.02 -4.27 4.16
N SER A 235 24.02 -4.11 3.30
CA SER A 235 23.32 -2.87 3.05
C SER A 235 22.19 -2.70 4.08
N SER A 236 22.25 -1.64 4.88
CA SER A 236 21.18 -1.24 5.82
C SER A 236 19.89 -0.76 5.13
N THR A 237 19.75 -0.99 3.83
CA THR A 237 18.60 -0.55 3.04
C THR A 237 17.42 -1.48 3.27
N TYR A 238 16.28 -0.90 3.60
CA TYR A 238 15.01 -1.61 3.68
C TYR A 238 14.70 -2.35 2.38
N ILE A 239 14.43 -3.65 2.51
CA ILE A 239 14.10 -4.53 1.39
C ILE A 239 12.57 -4.59 1.30
N ARG A 240 12.02 -4.23 0.14
CA ARG A 240 10.58 -4.34 -0.10
C ARG A 240 10.15 -5.80 -0.11
N GLY A 241 9.01 -6.09 0.51
CA GLY A 241 8.52 -7.47 0.61
C GLY A 241 9.31 -8.26 1.64
N SER A 242 9.80 -7.57 2.69
CA SER A 242 10.50 -8.23 3.78
C SER A 242 9.56 -9.09 4.63
N ALA A 243 10.16 -9.90 5.49
CA ALA A 243 9.47 -10.59 6.58
C ALA A 243 8.57 -9.65 7.40
N GLU A 244 9.04 -8.45 7.72
CA GLU A 244 8.24 -7.46 8.47
C GLU A 244 7.06 -6.94 7.66
N ASP A 245 7.25 -6.69 6.36
CA ASP A 245 6.16 -6.31 5.46
C ASP A 245 5.09 -7.38 5.42
N TRP A 246 5.46 -8.66 5.42
CA TRP A 246 4.52 -9.80 5.41
C TRP A 246 3.55 -9.69 6.58
N TYR A 247 4.06 -9.65 7.81
CA TYR A 247 3.21 -9.53 9.00
C TYR A 247 2.39 -8.23 9.01
N PHE A 248 2.97 -7.14 8.53
CA PHE A 248 2.32 -5.84 8.56
C PHE A 248 1.16 -5.75 7.56
N VAL A 249 1.32 -6.28 6.36
CA VAL A 249 0.28 -6.32 5.33
C VAL A 249 -0.92 -7.13 5.78
N TRP A 250 -0.69 -8.34 6.29
CA TRP A 250 -1.78 -9.18 6.77
C TRP A 250 -2.51 -8.54 7.96
N ARG A 251 -1.80 -7.80 8.81
CA ARG A 251 -2.41 -6.98 9.88
C ARG A 251 -3.26 -5.82 9.34
N VAL A 252 -2.80 -5.14 8.29
CA VAL A 252 -3.57 -4.07 7.64
C VAL A 252 -4.83 -4.64 7.02
N ILE A 253 -4.73 -5.75 6.29
CA ILE A 253 -5.87 -6.43 5.67
C ILE A 253 -6.85 -6.92 6.73
N SER A 254 -6.37 -7.51 7.83
CA SER A 254 -7.24 -7.96 8.93
C SER A 254 -7.97 -6.80 9.63
N SER A 255 -7.55 -5.55 9.41
CA SER A 255 -8.27 -4.38 9.93
C SER A 255 -9.41 -3.91 9.02
N MET A 256 -9.48 -4.37 7.76
CA MET A 256 -10.43 -3.90 6.76
C MET A 256 -11.86 -4.44 7.00
N ARG A 257 -12.59 -3.80 7.92
CA ARG A 257 -13.93 -4.23 8.38
C ARG A 257 -14.97 -4.43 7.28
N GLY A 258 -14.86 -3.70 6.17
CA GLY A 258 -15.80 -3.85 5.07
C GLY A 258 -15.39 -4.84 3.99
N LEU A 259 -14.18 -5.40 4.05
CA LEU A 259 -13.67 -6.29 3.01
C LEU A 259 -14.58 -7.53 2.87
N ARG A 260 -15.03 -7.81 1.64
CA ARG A 260 -15.92 -8.92 1.31
C ARG A 260 -15.22 -9.99 0.48
N HIS A 261 -14.38 -9.55 -0.45
CA HIS A 261 -13.61 -10.41 -1.32
C HIS A 261 -12.14 -10.00 -1.27
N LEU A 262 -11.29 -10.96 -0.94
CA LEU A 262 -9.85 -10.83 -0.98
C LEU A 262 -9.28 -11.89 -1.92
N HIS A 263 -8.53 -11.46 -2.93
CA HIS A 263 -7.77 -12.34 -3.81
C HIS A 263 -6.30 -11.96 -3.75
N VAL A 264 -5.43 -12.86 -3.34
CA VAL A 264 -3.99 -12.59 -3.25
C VAL A 264 -3.23 -13.65 -4.02
N GLU A 265 -2.34 -13.22 -4.90
CA GLU A 265 -1.45 -14.13 -5.63
C GLU A 265 -0.05 -14.04 -5.04
N LEU A 266 0.43 -15.15 -4.45
CA LEU A 266 1.79 -15.19 -3.94
C LEU A 266 2.76 -15.45 -5.10
N VAL A 267 3.79 -14.62 -5.17
CA VAL A 267 4.89 -14.74 -6.13
C VAL A 267 6.18 -14.88 -5.36
N ILE A 268 6.90 -15.98 -5.55
CA ILE A 268 8.21 -16.22 -4.93
C ILE A 268 9.24 -16.51 -6.01
N GLU A 269 10.50 -16.24 -5.72
CA GLU A 269 11.62 -16.62 -6.57
C GLU A 269 11.99 -18.10 -6.34
N ASN A 270 12.46 -18.80 -7.38
CA ASN A 270 12.74 -20.25 -7.32
C ASN A 270 13.70 -20.65 -6.19
N TRP A 271 14.67 -19.78 -5.84
CA TRP A 271 15.62 -20.07 -4.77
C TRP A 271 15.00 -20.00 -3.36
N ILE A 272 13.87 -19.30 -3.20
CA ILE A 272 13.12 -19.20 -1.94
C ILE A 272 12.17 -20.39 -1.77
N GLU A 273 11.78 -21.06 -2.86
CA GLU A 273 10.76 -22.12 -2.85
C GLU A 273 11.02 -23.21 -1.81
N ARG A 274 12.25 -23.71 -1.70
CA ARG A 274 12.60 -24.72 -0.68
C ARG A 274 12.41 -24.22 0.74
N ALA A 275 12.80 -22.97 1.01
CA ALA A 275 12.62 -22.35 2.31
C ALA A 275 11.12 -22.08 2.60
N TRP A 276 10.35 -21.67 1.58
CA TRP A 276 8.90 -21.52 1.68
C TRP A 276 8.24 -22.84 2.10
N LEU A 277 8.52 -23.93 1.39
CA LEU A 277 7.94 -25.25 1.67
C LEU A 277 8.31 -25.76 3.08
N THR A 278 9.49 -25.39 3.58
CA THR A 278 9.95 -25.77 4.92
C THR A 278 9.21 -25.00 6.02
N HIS A 279 8.92 -23.72 5.79
CA HIS A 279 8.32 -22.81 6.78
C HIS A 279 6.85 -22.45 6.48
N GLU A 280 6.19 -23.22 5.61
CA GLU A 280 4.90 -22.87 5.03
C GLU A 280 3.82 -22.61 6.11
N ASP A 281 3.73 -23.48 7.11
CA ASP A 281 2.74 -23.33 8.19
C ASP A 281 2.96 -22.04 9.00
N GLU A 282 4.21 -21.72 9.34
CA GLU A 282 4.59 -20.51 10.07
C GLU A 282 4.25 -19.25 9.24
N LEU A 283 4.57 -19.28 7.95
CA LEU A 283 4.31 -18.18 7.01
C LEU A 283 2.81 -17.93 6.82
N LEU A 284 1.98 -18.97 6.91
CA LEU A 284 0.53 -18.85 6.80
C LEU A 284 -0.17 -18.40 8.11
N GLN A 285 0.53 -18.35 9.25
CA GLN A 285 -0.07 -17.90 10.52
C GLN A 285 -0.69 -16.49 10.46
N PRO A 286 -0.07 -15.46 9.84
CA PRO A 286 -0.69 -14.14 9.69
C PRO A 286 -1.91 -14.17 8.78
N VAL A 287 -1.89 -15.02 7.76
CA VAL A 287 -3.00 -15.21 6.80
C VAL A 287 -4.23 -15.78 7.52
N ARG A 288 -4.03 -16.77 8.40
CA ARG A 288 -5.11 -17.38 9.22
C ARG A 288 -5.84 -16.36 10.11
N LYS A 289 -5.19 -15.25 10.47
CA LYS A 289 -5.79 -14.18 11.29
C LYS A 289 -6.75 -13.28 10.50
N VAL A 290 -6.76 -13.39 9.17
CA VAL A 290 -7.70 -12.65 8.31
C VAL A 290 -9.03 -13.38 8.27
N VAL A 291 -9.93 -13.04 9.19
CA VAL A 291 -11.25 -13.70 9.35
C VAL A 291 -12.42 -12.90 8.78
N ILE A 292 -12.20 -11.63 8.42
CA ILE A 292 -13.27 -10.70 8.03
C ILE A 292 -13.92 -11.05 6.68
N PRO A 293 -13.17 -11.23 5.57
CA PRO A 293 -13.79 -11.45 4.27
C PRO A 293 -14.41 -12.85 4.20
N PRO A 294 -15.71 -12.98 3.86
CA PRO A 294 -16.36 -14.28 3.64
C PRO A 294 -15.79 -15.03 2.42
N ARG A 295 -15.20 -14.31 1.46
CA ARG A 295 -14.47 -14.90 0.33
C ARG A 295 -13.02 -14.45 0.37
N PHE A 296 -12.13 -15.37 0.69
CA PHE A 296 -10.70 -15.15 0.67
C PHE A 296 -10.04 -16.24 -0.17
N ASP A 297 -9.50 -15.84 -1.32
CA ASP A 297 -8.77 -16.69 -2.24
C ASP A 297 -7.28 -16.35 -2.15
N LEU A 298 -6.43 -17.32 -1.80
CA LEU A 298 -4.98 -17.18 -1.75
C LEU A 298 -4.34 -18.16 -2.74
N VAL A 299 -3.76 -17.65 -3.83
CA VAL A 299 -3.06 -18.48 -4.81
C VAL A 299 -1.66 -18.78 -4.30
N MET A 300 -1.39 -20.06 -4.09
CA MET A 300 -0.12 -20.56 -3.58
C MET A 300 0.99 -20.44 -4.62
N PRO A 301 2.25 -20.19 -4.19
CA PRO A 301 3.32 -19.87 -5.10
C PRO A 301 4.00 -21.09 -5.74
N SER A 302 3.67 -22.31 -5.32
CA SER A 302 4.23 -23.55 -5.87
C SER A 302 3.21 -24.70 -5.82
N ARG A 303 3.42 -25.70 -6.68
CA ARG A 303 2.69 -26.98 -6.67
C ARG A 303 2.97 -27.83 -5.44
N GLY A 304 4.13 -27.65 -4.80
CA GLY A 304 4.53 -28.42 -3.62
C GLY A 304 3.82 -28.00 -2.33
N CYS A 305 3.06 -26.90 -2.36
CA CYS A 305 2.36 -26.35 -1.20
C CYS A 305 1.32 -27.32 -0.65
N ARG A 306 1.32 -27.50 0.68
CA ARG A 306 0.37 -28.40 1.33
C ARG A 306 -1.00 -27.73 1.43
N GLN A 307 -2.05 -28.54 1.45
CA GLN A 307 -3.38 -28.06 1.83
C GLN A 307 -3.45 -27.94 3.35
N TYR A 308 -3.54 -26.71 3.84
CA TYR A 308 -3.74 -26.43 5.25
C TYR A 308 -5.20 -26.13 5.54
N ASP A 309 -5.64 -26.54 6.73
CA ASP A 309 -6.85 -25.95 7.31
C ASP A 309 -6.54 -24.49 7.68
N MET A 310 -7.34 -23.58 7.13
CA MET A 310 -7.19 -22.14 7.34
C MET A 310 -8.15 -21.61 8.40
N ARG A 311 -8.98 -22.47 9.02
CA ARG A 311 -9.92 -22.06 10.06
C ARG A 311 -9.18 -21.37 11.22
N PRO A 312 -9.72 -20.23 11.73
CA PRO A 312 -11.06 -19.70 11.50
C PRO A 312 -11.22 -18.84 10.24
N SER A 313 -10.18 -18.62 9.44
CA SER A 313 -10.28 -17.86 8.20
C SER A 313 -11.13 -18.59 7.15
N SER A 314 -11.87 -17.83 6.34
CA SER A 314 -12.52 -18.34 5.12
C SER A 314 -11.55 -18.46 3.93
N CYS A 315 -10.24 -18.45 4.19
CA CYS A 315 -9.20 -18.55 3.19
C CYS A 315 -9.23 -19.91 2.48
N ARG A 316 -9.31 -19.87 1.15
CA ARG A 316 -9.16 -21.01 0.26
C ARG A 316 -7.78 -20.92 -0.37
N LEU A 317 -6.95 -21.91 -0.08
CA LEU A 317 -5.67 -22.09 -0.76
C LEU A 317 -5.94 -22.63 -2.15
N LEU A 318 -5.60 -21.83 -3.17
CA LEU A 318 -5.75 -22.17 -4.56
C LEU A 318 -4.39 -22.62 -5.11
N PRO A 319 -4.33 -23.66 -5.96
CA PRO A 319 -3.08 -24.09 -6.56
C PRO A 319 -2.62 -23.07 -7.61
N ILE A 320 -1.33 -23.05 -7.93
CA ILE A 320 -0.71 -22.06 -8.82
C ILE A 320 -1.32 -22.04 -10.23
N GLU A 321 -1.92 -23.13 -10.69
CA GLU A 321 -2.62 -23.21 -12.00
C GLU A 321 -3.84 -22.29 -12.06
N LYS A 322 -4.39 -21.89 -10.91
CA LYS A 322 -5.48 -20.92 -10.83
C LYS A 322 -4.98 -19.48 -10.80
N ARG A 323 -3.67 -19.26 -10.91
CA ARG A 323 -3.11 -17.92 -11.11
C ARG A 323 -3.79 -17.31 -12.33
N ARG A 324 -4.12 -16.03 -12.25
CA ARG A 324 -4.57 -15.31 -13.44
C ARG A 324 -3.46 -15.43 -14.47
N LEU A 325 -3.79 -15.98 -15.63
CA LEU A 325 -2.90 -15.94 -16.79
C LEU A 325 -2.83 -14.48 -17.23
N ASP A 326 -2.07 -13.68 -16.50
CA ASP A 326 -1.68 -12.37 -16.97
C ASP A 326 -0.76 -12.63 -18.17
N TYR A 327 -1.17 -12.10 -19.31
CA TYR A 327 -0.55 -12.21 -20.64
C TYR A 327 0.93 -11.78 -20.72
N ARG A 328 1.60 -11.51 -19.60
CA ARG A 328 2.97 -11.00 -19.52
C ARG A 328 4.07 -12.06 -19.59
N SER A 329 3.73 -13.35 -19.68
CA SER A 329 4.72 -14.44 -19.76
C SER A 329 5.09 -14.87 -21.19
N THR A 330 4.85 -14.04 -22.21
CA THR A 330 5.38 -14.26 -23.58
C THR A 330 6.48 -13.25 -23.93
N VAL A 331 7.43 -13.00 -23.02
CA VAL A 331 8.67 -12.28 -23.33
C VAL A 331 9.87 -13.10 -22.90
#